data_AF-A0A1G6UZM0-F1
#
_entry.id   AF-A0A1G6UZM0-F1
#
_cell.length_a   1.000
_cell.length_b   1.000
_cell.length_c   1.000
_cell.angle_alpha   90.00
_cell.angle_beta   90.00
_cell.angle_gamma   90.00
#
_symmetry.space_group_name_H-M   'P 1'
#
loop_
_entity.id
_entity.type
_entity.pdbx_description
1 polymer ?
#
loop_
_entity_poly.entity_id
_entity_poly.type
_entity_poly.pdbx_seq_one_letter_code
_entity_poly.pdbx_strand_id
1 'polypeptide(L)' 'MSTTKKKGTVKRNKLGVKNSLVNNINARKKKGKSRSKNKKTVSKKSYSAMKKNWGKKKR' A
#
# COMPACT_ATOMS: atom_id res chain seq x y z
N MET A 1 -38.66 -8.42 -4.56
CA MET A 1 -37.44 -9.00 -5.15
C MET A 1 -36.26 -8.08 -4.82
N SER A 2 -35.37 -8.48 -3.90
CA SER A 2 -34.24 -7.64 -3.47
C SER A 2 -33.17 -7.61 -4.55
N THR A 3 -32.91 -6.43 -5.13
CA THR A 3 -31.85 -6.25 -6.12
C THR A 3 -30.50 -6.28 -5.41
N THR A 4 -29.83 -7.42 -5.39
CA THR A 4 -28.44 -7.52 -4.94
C THR A 4 -27.57 -6.78 -5.95
N LYS A 5 -27.17 -5.54 -5.59
CA LYS A 5 -26.27 -4.70 -6.36
C LYS A 5 -24.97 -5.47 -6.63
N LYS A 6 -24.75 -5.88 -7.89
CA LYS A 6 -23.54 -6.60 -8.33
C LYS A 6 -22.31 -5.75 -7.94
N LYS A 7 -21.57 -6.15 -6.90
CA LYS A 7 -20.32 -5.49 -6.50
C LYS A 7 -19.36 -5.56 -7.68
N GLY A 8 -18.99 -4.40 -8.23
CA GLY A 8 -18.10 -4.29 -9.39
C GLY A 8 -16.87 -5.18 -9.24
N THR A 9 -16.53 -5.92 -10.30
CA THR A 9 -15.39 -6.81 -10.35
C THR A 9 -14.13 -6.02 -10.02
N VAL A 10 -13.58 -6.25 -8.83
CA VAL A 10 -12.37 -5.56 -8.38
C VAL A 10 -11.26 -5.86 -9.37
N LYS A 11 -10.73 -4.85 -10.07
CA LYS A 11 -9.67 -5.03 -11.07
C LYS A 11 -8.50 -5.79 -10.44
N ARG A 12 -8.33 -7.05 -10.83
CA ARG A 12 -7.25 -7.94 -10.36
C ARG A 12 -6.04 -7.77 -11.27
N ASN A 13 -4.84 -7.91 -10.72
CA ASN A 13 -3.61 -7.89 -11.53
C ASN A 13 -3.39 -9.25 -12.23
N LYS A 14 -2.31 -9.38 -13.01
CA LYS A 14 -1.92 -10.62 -13.72
C LYS A 14 -1.78 -11.86 -12.80
N LEU A 15 -1.68 -11.65 -11.49
CA LEU A 15 -1.57 -12.71 -10.47
C LEU A 15 -2.92 -13.04 -9.80
N GLY A 16 -4.05 -12.51 -10.30
CA GLY A 16 -5.37 -12.79 -9.76
C GLY A 16 -5.66 -12.19 -8.39
N VAL A 17 -4.83 -11.26 -7.90
CA VAL A 17 -5.03 -10.59 -6.60
C VAL A 17 -5.45 -9.13 -6.80
N LYS A 18 -6.16 -8.58 -5.81
CA LYS A 18 -6.55 -7.17 -5.79
C LYS A 18 -5.31 -6.29 -5.95
N ASN A 19 -5.32 -5.38 -6.92
CA ASN A 19 -4.24 -4.40 -7.11
C ASN A 19 -4.30 -3.34 -6.00
N SER A 20 -3.83 -3.70 -4.81
CA SER A 20 -3.76 -2.83 -3.64
C SER A 20 -2.31 -2.55 -3.25
N LEU A 21 -2.09 -1.39 -2.65
CA LEU A 21 -0.78 -1.01 -2.11
C LEU A 21 -0.20 -2.10 -1.19
N VAL A 22 -1.02 -2.65 -0.29
CA VAL A 22 -0.62 -3.67 0.69
C VAL A 22 -0.18 -4.96 0.00
N ASN A 23 -0.94 -5.43 -1.00
CA ASN A 23 -0.59 -6.64 -1.75
C ASN A 23 0.72 -6.46 -2.52
N ASN A 24 0.92 -5.30 -3.14
CA ASN A 24 2.16 -4.98 -3.84
C ASN A 24 3.35 -4.94 -2.86
N ILE A 25 3.18 -4.37 -1.66
CA ILE A 25 4.22 -4.36 -0.62
C ILE A 25 4.57 -5.79 -0.19
N ASN A 26 3.57 -6.63 0.12
CA ASN A 26 3.79 -8.01 0.55
C ASN A 26 4.43 -8.87 -0.55
N ALA A 27 4.02 -8.70 -1.81
CA ALA A 27 4.62 -9.37 -2.95
C ALA A 27 6.10 -8.98 -3.11
N ARG A 28 6.47 -7.70 -2.94
CA ARG A 28 7.88 -7.29 -2.98
C ARG A 28 8.69 -7.85 -1.81
N LYS A 29 8.10 -7.92 -0.60
CA LYS A 29 8.73 -8.55 0.57
C LYS A 29 9.01 -10.03 0.32
N LYS A 30 8.01 -10.80 -0.14
CA LYS A 30 8.16 -12.22 -0.51
C LYS A 30 9.22 -12.45 -1.59
N LYS A 31 9.29 -11.55 -2.58
CA LYS A 31 10.30 -11.60 -3.65
C LYS A 31 11.70 -11.11 -3.23
N GLY A 32 11.90 -10.68 -1.98
CA GLY A 32 13.17 -10.09 -1.52
C GLY A 32 13.50 -8.73 -2.15
N LYS A 33 12.60 -8.15 -2.96
CA LYS A 33 12.78 -6.85 -3.66
C LYS A 33 12.50 -5.65 -2.75
N SER A 34 12.44 -5.85 -1.43
CA SER A 34 12.29 -4.72 -0.52
C SER A 34 13.54 -3.85 -0.58
N ARG A 35 13.37 -2.53 -0.70
CA ARG A 35 14.51 -1.62 -0.67
C ARG A 35 15.20 -1.72 0.69
N SER A 36 16.52 -1.89 0.67
CA SER A 36 17.33 -1.83 1.89
C SER A 36 17.22 -0.42 2.50
N LYS A 37 17.49 -0.29 3.80
CA LYS A 37 17.47 1.01 4.49
C LYS A 37 18.41 2.02 3.85
N ASN A 38 19.53 1.56 3.27
CA ASN A 38 20.52 2.39 2.59
C ASN A 38 19.99 2.93 1.25
N LYS A 39 19.10 2.18 0.56
CA LYS A 39 18.43 2.58 -0.68
C LYS A 39 17.10 3.31 -0.44
N LYS A 40 16.88 3.84 0.76
CA LYS A 40 15.68 4.62 1.05
C LYS A 40 15.80 6.00 0.40
N THR A 41 14.74 6.45 -0.24
CA THR A 41 14.62 7.82 -0.79
C THR A 41 14.07 8.81 0.22
N VAL A 42 13.56 8.33 1.35
CA VAL A 42 12.98 9.16 2.40
C VAL A 42 14.06 9.48 3.44
N SER A 43 14.40 10.76 3.58
CA SER A 43 15.34 11.22 4.59
C SER A 43 14.87 10.84 6.01
N LYS A 44 15.80 10.75 6.97
CA LYS A 44 15.44 10.42 8.37
C LYS A 44 14.50 11.48 8.95
N LYS A 45 14.75 12.76 8.66
CA LYS A 45 13.90 13.90 9.08
C LYS A 45 12.49 13.79 8.50
N SER A 46 12.36 13.53 7.20
CA SER A 46 11.06 13.36 6.53
C SER A 46 10.28 12.17 7.11
N TYR A 47 10.95 11.05 7.38
CA TYR A 47 10.30 9.89 7.99
C TYR A 47 9.80 10.18 9.40
N SER A 48 10.59 10.88 10.23
CA SER A 48 10.18 11.29 11.58
C SER A 48 8.99 12.25 11.55
N ALA A 49 8.97 13.22 10.64
CA ALA A 49 7.85 14.14 10.46
C ALA A 49 6.57 13.40 10.03
N MET A 50 6.69 12.46 9.08
CA MET A 50 5.57 11.62 8.64
C MET A 50 5.02 10.77 9.80
N LYS A 51 5.88 10.17 10.62
CA LYS A 51 5.47 9.39 11.80
C LYS A 51 4.78 10.26 12.86
N LYS A 52 5.32 11.45 13.16
CA LYS A 52 4.76 12.39 14.13
C LYS A 52 3.37 12.90 13.73
N ASN A 53 3.13 13.02 12.43
CA ASN A 53 1.88 13.53 11.87
C ASN A 53 0.96 12.40 11.35
N TRP A 54 1.33 11.14 11.54
CA TRP A 54 0.53 10.00 11.09
C TRP A 54 -0.78 9.95 11.88
N GLY A 55 -1.92 10.02 11.18
CA GLY A 55 -3.24 10.03 11.81
C GLY A 55 -3.67 11.38 12.40
N LYS A 56 -2.84 12.42 12.30
CA LYS A 56 -3.25 13.78 12.68
C LYS A 56 -4.01 14.41 11.52
N LYS A 57 -5.22 14.90 11.80
CA LYS A 57 -5.97 15.71 10.85
C LYS A 57 -5.19 17.01 10.62
N LYS A 58 -4.86 17.32 9.36
CA LYS A 58 -4.39 18.68 9.03
C LYS A 58 -5.53 19.63 9.40
N ARG A 59 -5.24 20.58 10.29
CA ARG A 59 -6.13 21.71 10.56
C ARG A 59 -6.15 22.64 9.36
#